data_AF-A0A8T7A1N3-F1
#
_entry.id   AF-A0A8T7A1N3-F1
#
_cell.length_a   1.000
_cell.length_b   1.000
_cell.length_c   1.000
_cell.angle_alpha   90.00
_cell.angle_beta   90.00
_cell.angle_gamma   90.00
#
_symmetry.space_group_name_H-M   'P 1'
#
loop_
_entity.id
_entity.type
_entity.pdbx_description
1 polymer ?
#
loop_
_entity_poly.entity_id
_entity_poly.type
_entity_poly.pdbx_seq_one_letter_code
_entity_poly.pdbx_strand_id
1 'polypeptide(L)'
;MTFGTLEILALILIAVTAIKLIIFLINPQLWYSFIGGLYSKPPIASFTAFVLAMIVLYFLLVSGVTIVEILAVCLFVALLISVGLSKYADKLIPWVKEQNIVFILKEVWLYTLVWLLLLAWGVGEIFLS
;
A
#
# COMPACT_ATOMS: atom_id res chain seq x y z
N MET A 1 28.95 9.09 -2.72
CA MET A 1 27.85 9.75 -1.99
C MET A 1 27.14 8.68 -1.18
N THR A 2 27.02 8.85 0.14
CA THR A 2 26.29 7.92 1.01
C THR A 2 24.85 8.38 1.09
N PHE A 3 23.93 7.58 0.58
CA PHE A 3 22.49 7.87 0.66
C PHE A 3 21.98 7.62 2.08
N GLY A 4 21.12 8.51 2.57
CA GLY A 4 20.38 8.29 3.81
C GLY A 4 19.24 7.28 3.61
N THR A 5 18.63 6.86 4.71
CA THR A 5 17.59 5.82 4.71
C THR A 5 16.36 6.23 3.89
N LEU A 6 15.94 7.50 3.97
CA LEU A 6 14.82 8.02 3.19
C LEU A 6 15.11 8.03 1.70
N GLU A 7 16.32 8.43 1.31
CA GLU A 7 16.76 8.42 -0.08
C GLU A 7 16.81 7.00 -0.63
N ILE A 8 17.23 6.02 0.18
CA ILE A 8 17.21 4.60 -0.21
C ILE A 8 15.78 4.12 -0.44
N LEU A 9 14.85 4.41 0.48
CA LEU A 9 13.44 4.03 0.32
C LEU A 9 12.83 4.68 -0.93
N ALA A 10 13.11 5.96 -1.16
CA ALA A 10 12.68 6.68 -2.36
C ALA A 10 13.29 6.07 -3.64
N LEU A 11 14.58 5.75 -3.64
CA LEU A 11 15.25 5.11 -4.78
C LEU A 11 14.67 3.74 -5.09
N ILE A 12 14.33 2.93 -4.08
CA ILE A 12 13.66 1.65 -4.27
C ILE A 12 12.31 1.86 -4.96
N LEU A 13 11.49 2.79 -4.46
CA LEU A 13 10.18 3.09 -5.03
C LEU A 13 10.30 3.61 -6.48
N ILE A 14 11.24 4.52 -6.74
CA ILE A 14 11.51 5.06 -8.07
C ILE A 14 11.96 3.94 -9.01
N ALA A 15 12.91 3.11 -8.61
CA ALA A 15 13.43 2.01 -9.42
C ALA A 15 12.32 1.01 -9.77
N VAL A 16 11.54 0.55 -8.78
CA VAL A 16 10.42 -0.39 -9.00
C VAL A 16 9.37 0.22 -9.93
N THR A 17 9.03 1.50 -9.74
CA THR A 17 8.04 2.18 -10.57
C THR A 17 8.54 2.38 -12.00
N ALA A 18 9.79 2.79 -12.17
CA ALA A 18 10.41 2.94 -13.48
C ALA A 18 10.47 1.60 -14.22
N ILE A 19 10.93 0.54 -13.56
CA ILE A 19 10.96 -0.82 -14.12
C ILE A 19 9.55 -1.25 -14.53
N LYS A 20 8.55 -1.06 -13.65
CA LYS A 20 7.15 -1.38 -13.95
C LYS A 20 6.66 -0.64 -15.19
N LEU A 21 6.89 0.68 -15.27
CA LEU A 21 6.47 1.49 -16.42
C LEU A 21 7.16 1.05 -17.71
N ILE A 22 8.46 0.76 -17.68
CA ILE A 22 9.21 0.24 -18.83
C ILE A 22 8.61 -1.09 -19.31
N ILE A 23 8.35 -2.03 -18.39
CA ILE A 23 7.72 -3.31 -18.73
C ILE A 23 6.34 -3.08 -19.35
N PHE A 24 5.52 -2.18 -18.79
CA PHE A 24 4.20 -1.86 -19.36
C PHE A 24 4.27 -1.30 -20.78
N LEU A 25 5.27 -0.46 -21.08
CA LEU A 25 5.45 0.12 -22.41
C LEU A 25 5.95 -0.89 -23.44
N ILE A 26 6.81 -1.83 -23.04
CA ILE A 26 7.39 -2.83 -23.94
C ILE A 26 6.46 -4.04 -24.11
N ASN A 27 6.01 -4.62 -22.99
CA ASN A 27 5.17 -5.82 -22.97
C ASN A 27 4.32 -5.88 -21.70
N PRO A 28 3.08 -5.38 -21.73
CA PRO A 28 2.19 -5.42 -20.57
C PRO A 28 1.87 -6.85 -20.11
N GLN A 29 1.88 -7.83 -21.02
CA GLN A 29 1.61 -9.24 -20.69
C GLN A 29 2.68 -9.82 -19.75
N LEU A 30 3.92 -9.35 -19.88
CA LEU A 30 5.02 -9.79 -19.01
C LEU A 30 4.76 -9.35 -17.56
N TRP A 31 4.28 -8.12 -17.37
CA TRP A 31 3.88 -7.62 -16.06
C TRP A 31 2.68 -8.40 -15.50
N TYR A 32 1.65 -8.66 -16.32
CA TYR A 32 0.49 -9.46 -15.89
C TYR A 32 0.88 -10.87 -15.48
N SER A 33 1.78 -11.53 -16.22
CA SER A 33 2.28 -12.87 -15.86
C SER A 33 3.06 -12.85 -14.54
N PHE A 34 3.93 -11.84 -14.35
CA PHE A 34 4.69 -11.67 -13.10
C PHE A 34 3.76 -11.48 -11.90
N ILE A 35 2.78 -10.57 -12.01
CA ILE A 35 1.77 -10.38 -10.94
C ILE A 35 0.96 -11.66 -10.75
N GLY A 36 0.52 -12.33 -11.82
CA GLY A 36 -0.21 -13.59 -11.73
C GLY A 36 0.56 -14.65 -10.94
N GLY A 37 1.87 -14.76 -11.16
CA GLY A 37 2.75 -15.63 -10.39
C GLY A 37 2.85 -15.22 -8.92
N LEU A 38 3.08 -13.94 -8.64
CA LEU A 38 3.22 -13.41 -7.27
C LEU A 38 1.94 -13.61 -6.45
N TYR A 39 0.79 -13.31 -7.03
CA TYR A 39 -0.52 -13.41 -6.36
C TYR A 39 -1.18 -14.79 -6.49
N SER A 40 -0.54 -15.76 -7.17
CA SER A 40 -1.01 -17.15 -7.23
C SER A 40 -1.06 -17.83 -5.85
N LYS A 41 -0.34 -17.29 -4.87
CA LYS A 41 -0.36 -17.72 -3.47
C LYS A 41 -0.75 -16.54 -2.57
N PRO A 42 -2.04 -16.16 -2.51
CA PRO A 42 -2.49 -14.96 -1.81
C PRO A 42 -2.02 -14.83 -0.36
N PRO A 43 -2.00 -15.89 0.47
CA PRO A 43 -1.51 -15.78 1.85
C PRO A 43 -0.03 -15.41 1.94
N ILE A 44 0.81 -15.94 1.04
CA ILE A 44 2.24 -15.64 1.02
C ILE A 44 2.46 -14.20 0.54
N ALA A 45 1.79 -13.79 -0.54
CA ALA A 45 1.88 -12.42 -1.05
C ALA A 45 1.41 -11.38 -0.02
N SER A 46 0.30 -11.68 0.68
CA SER A 46 -0.22 -10.81 1.74
C SER A 46 0.75 -10.72 2.92
N PHE A 47 1.27 -11.85 3.39
CA PHE A 47 2.23 -11.88 4.50
C PHE A 47 3.54 -11.16 4.17
N THR A 48 4.10 -11.36 2.98
CA THR A 48 5.32 -10.67 2.56
C THR A 48 5.11 -9.17 2.44
N ALA A 49 3.98 -8.74 1.85
CA ALA A 49 3.63 -7.33 1.76
C ALA A 49 3.44 -6.70 3.16
N PHE A 50 2.83 -7.44 4.09
CA PHE A 50 2.64 -6.99 5.46
C PHE A 50 3.98 -6.80 6.19
N VAL A 51 4.88 -7.77 6.11
CA VAL A 51 6.22 -7.68 6.71
C VAL A 51 7.00 -6.51 6.11
N LEU A 52 6.98 -6.35 4.78
CA LEU A 52 7.64 -5.23 4.11
C LEU A 52 7.05 -3.89 4.53
N ALA A 53 5.72 -3.78 4.69
CA ALA A 53 5.08 -2.56 5.17
C ALA A 53 5.55 -2.18 6.58
N MET A 54 5.66 -3.15 7.50
CA MET A 54 6.17 -2.92 8.86
C MET A 54 7.64 -2.50 8.85
N ILE A 55 8.48 -3.10 7.99
CA ILE A 55 9.88 -2.72 7.83
C ILE A 55 10.00 -1.29 7.31
N VAL A 56 9.23 -0.93 6.29
CA VAL A 56 9.22 0.43 5.73
C VAL A 56 8.75 1.44 6.78
N LEU A 57 7.67 1.14 7.50
CA LEU A 57 7.17 2.00 8.58
C LEU A 57 8.24 2.24 9.66
N TYR A 58 8.93 1.18 10.10
CA TYR A 58 10.03 1.29 11.05
C TYR A 58 11.14 2.22 10.54
N PHE A 59 11.58 2.06 9.28
CA PHE A 59 12.62 2.92 8.72
C PHE A 59 12.18 4.37 8.53
N LEU A 60 10.91 4.62 8.20
CA LEU A 60 10.36 5.97 8.15
C LEU A 60 10.43 6.65 9.52
N LEU A 61 9.97 5.96 10.57
CA LEU A 61 9.99 6.45 11.95
C LEU A 61 11.42 6.72 12.44
N VAL A 62 12.35 5.79 12.23
CA VAL A 62 13.75 5.94 12.65
C VAL A 62 14.46 7.07 11.90
N SER A 63 14.01 7.37 10.68
CA SER A 63 14.54 8.50 9.90
C SER A 63 13.95 9.85 10.30
N GLY A 64 13.09 9.89 11.33
CA GLY A 64 12.48 11.10 11.85
C GLY A 64 11.16 11.50 11.18
N VAL A 65 10.60 10.66 10.30
CA VAL A 65 9.28 10.91 9.72
C VAL A 65 8.22 10.56 10.75
N THR A 66 7.38 11.52 11.08
CA THR A 66 6.32 11.37 12.08
C THR A 66 5.13 10.58 11.53
N ILE A 67 4.36 9.94 12.42
CA ILE A 67 3.11 9.25 12.04
C ILE A 67 2.14 10.20 11.33
N VAL A 68 2.09 11.47 11.73
CA VAL A 68 1.23 12.49 11.13
C VAL A 68 1.61 12.74 9.67
N GLU A 69 2.91 12.88 9.37
CA GLU A 69 3.40 13.04 8.00
C GLU A 69 3.11 11.80 7.15
N ILE A 70 3.29 10.59 7.70
CA ILE A 70 2.97 9.33 7.02
C ILE A 70 1.49 9.28 6.66
N LEU A 71 0.60 9.58 7.63
CA LEU A 71 -0.84 9.60 7.40
C LEU A 71 -1.25 10.65 6.36
N ALA A 72 -0.61 11.82 6.36
CA ALA A 72 -0.86 12.87 5.36
C ALA A 72 -0.49 12.39 3.93
N VAL A 73 0.66 11.74 3.77
CA VAL A 73 1.06 11.14 2.48
C VAL A 73 0.13 9.98 2.09
N CYS A 74 -0.27 9.14 3.04
CA CYS A 74 -1.24 8.07 2.78
C CYS A 74 -2.59 8.62 2.31
N LEU A 75 -3.08 9.72 2.91
CA LEU A 75 -4.28 10.40 2.45
C LEU A 75 -4.13 10.89 1.00
N PHE A 76 -3.02 11.56 0.70
CA PHE A 76 -2.72 12.01 -0.66
C PHE A 76 -2.72 10.84 -1.66
N VAL A 77 -2.04 9.74 -1.35
CA VAL A 77 -1.99 8.55 -2.21
C VAL A 77 -3.36 7.89 -2.34
N ALA A 78 -4.14 7.80 -1.25
CA ALA A 78 -5.50 7.25 -1.28
C ALA A 78 -6.42 8.04 -2.22
N LEU A 79 -6.31 9.37 -2.22
CA LEU A 79 -7.06 10.24 -3.15
C LEU A 79 -6.63 10.01 -4.61
N LEU A 80 -5.32 9.87 -4.88
CA LEU A 80 -4.85 9.53 -6.23
C LEU A 80 -5.35 8.15 -6.70
N ILE A 81 -5.34 7.15 -5.82
CA ILE A 81 -5.89 5.82 -6.11
C ILE A 81 -7.39 5.93 -6.42
N SER A 82 -8.13 6.72 -5.66
CA SER A 82 -9.57 6.95 -5.86
C SER A 82 -9.88 7.50 -7.25
N VAL A 83 -9.07 8.44 -7.76
CA VAL A 83 -9.22 8.96 -9.13
C VAL A 83 -9.09 7.84 -10.17
N GLY A 84 -8.14 6.91 -10.00
CA GLY A 84 -7.99 5.76 -10.89
C GLY A 84 -9.13 4.75 -10.75
N LEU A 85 -9.53 4.44 -9.52
CA LEU A 85 -10.54 3.44 -9.20
C LEU A 85 -11.95 3.88 -9.61
N SER A 86 -12.24 5.18 -9.54
CA SER A 86 -13.55 5.74 -9.90
C SER A 86 -13.97 5.42 -11.35
N LYS A 87 -13.00 5.26 -12.26
CA LYS A 87 -13.23 4.86 -13.65
C LYS A 87 -13.78 3.44 -13.82
N TYR A 88 -13.69 2.61 -12.77
CA TYR A 88 -14.16 1.24 -12.75
C TYR A 88 -15.23 1.02 -11.66
N ALA A 89 -15.76 2.10 -11.06
CA ALA A 89 -16.70 2.02 -9.95
C ALA A 89 -18.01 1.32 -10.33
N ASP A 90 -18.46 1.52 -11.57
CA ASP A 90 -19.63 0.88 -12.17
C ASP A 90 -19.55 -0.65 -12.15
N LYS A 91 -18.36 -1.22 -12.29
CA LYS A 91 -18.12 -2.68 -12.23
C LYS A 91 -17.80 -3.16 -10.82
N LEU A 92 -17.07 -2.37 -10.05
CA LEU A 92 -16.63 -2.75 -8.71
C LEU A 92 -17.78 -2.76 -7.69
N ILE A 93 -18.67 -1.77 -7.73
CA ILE A 93 -19.76 -1.65 -6.74
C ILE A 93 -20.72 -2.85 -6.81
N PRO A 94 -21.23 -3.28 -7.98
CA PRO A 94 -22.07 -4.47 -8.07
C PRO A 94 -21.33 -5.72 -7.61
N TRP A 95 -20.08 -5.91 -8.04
CA TRP A 95 -19.27 -7.05 -7.63
C TRP A 95 -19.14 -7.16 -6.11
N VAL A 96 -18.86 -6.05 -5.40
CA VAL A 96 -18.80 -6.04 -3.93
C VAL A 96 -20.16 -6.36 -3.29
N LYS A 97 -21.27 -5.85 -3.86
CA LYS A 97 -22.61 -6.13 -3.34
C LYS A 97 -23.02 -7.60 -3.45
N GLU A 98 -22.52 -8.29 -4.46
CA GLU A 98 -22.72 -9.73 -4.64
C GLU A 98 -21.93 -10.56 -3.61
N GLN A 99 -20.88 -9.99 -3.03
CA GLN A 99 -20.09 -10.64 -1.99
C GLN A 99 -20.72 -10.48 -0.61
N ASN A 100 -20.45 -11.45 0.27
CA ASN A 100 -20.82 -11.34 1.67
C ASN A 100 -19.86 -10.37 2.38
N ILE A 101 -20.37 -9.20 2.79
CA ILE A 101 -19.57 -8.17 3.46
C ILE A 101 -18.89 -8.67 4.74
N VAL A 102 -19.55 -9.57 5.50
CA VAL A 102 -18.99 -10.15 6.72
C VAL A 102 -17.80 -11.04 6.40
N PHE A 103 -17.87 -11.77 5.27
CA PHE A 103 -16.77 -12.60 4.79
C PHE A 103 -15.57 -11.72 4.38
N ILE A 104 -15.80 -10.67 3.58
CA ILE A 104 -14.73 -9.74 3.18
C ILE A 104 -14.05 -9.12 4.40
N LEU A 105 -14.84 -8.61 5.36
CA LEU A 105 -14.30 -8.01 6.58
C LEU A 105 -13.46 -9.01 7.40
N LYS A 106 -13.85 -10.28 7.42
CA LYS A 106 -13.06 -11.35 8.04
C LYS A 106 -11.77 -11.67 7.29
N GLU A 107 -11.70 -11.45 5.98
CA GLU A 107 -10.44 -11.63 5.23
C GLU A 107 -9.47 -10.48 5.45
N VAL A 108 -9.97 -9.24 5.54
CA VAL A 108 -9.13 -8.02 5.68
C VAL A 108 -8.97 -7.53 7.13
N TRP A 109 -9.39 -8.32 8.12
CA TRP A 109 -9.42 -7.91 9.53
C TRP A 109 -8.04 -7.46 10.05
N LEU A 110 -6.97 -8.16 9.68
CA LEU A 110 -5.62 -7.86 10.16
C LEU A 110 -5.14 -6.51 9.62
N TYR A 111 -5.35 -6.27 8.32
CA TYR A 111 -5.10 -4.98 7.69
C TYR A 111 -5.90 -3.87 8.37
N THR A 112 -7.19 -4.12 8.63
CA THR A 112 -8.09 -3.16 9.29
C THR A 112 -7.61 -2.82 10.70
N LEU A 113 -7.18 -3.82 11.48
CA LEU A 113 -6.67 -3.63 12.84
C LEU A 113 -5.41 -2.77 12.85
N VAL A 114 -4.48 -3.04 11.93
CA VAL A 114 -3.24 -2.26 11.79
C VAL A 114 -3.55 -0.82 11.41
N TRP A 115 -4.51 -0.62 10.51
CA TRP A 115 -4.95 0.72 10.12
C TRP A 115 -5.57 1.49 11.30
N LEU A 116 -6.43 0.84 12.09
CA LEU A 116 -7.00 1.43 13.30
C LEU A 116 -5.92 1.83 14.32
N LEU A 117 -4.89 1.01 14.49
CA LEU A 117 -3.76 1.31 15.36
C LEU A 117 -2.99 2.54 14.89
N LEU A 118 -2.69 2.64 13.59
CA LEU A 118 -2.03 3.81 13.00
C LEU A 118 -2.86 5.08 13.14
N LEU A 119 -4.17 5.00 12.95
CA LEU A 119 -5.08 6.13 13.15
C LEU A 119 -5.13 6.56 14.62
N ALA A 120 -5.26 5.62 15.55
CA ALA A 120 -5.25 5.92 16.98
C ALA A 120 -3.93 6.55 17.42
N TRP A 121 -2.79 6.07 16.90
CA TRP A 121 -1.49 6.67 17.15
C TRP A 121 -1.40 8.08 16.56
N GLY A 122 -1.84 8.29 15.31
CA GLY A 122 -1.85 9.62 14.70
C GLY A 122 -2.71 10.63 15.47
N VAL A 123 -3.88 10.21 15.98
CA VAL A 123 -4.70 11.04 16.87
C VAL A 123 -3.94 11.34 18.17
N GLY A 124 -3.28 10.34 18.75
CA GLY A 124 -2.44 10.53 19.93
C GLY A 124 -1.35 11.58 19.70
N GLU A 125 -0.61 11.50 18.58
CA GLU A 125 0.41 12.49 18.23
C GLU A 125 -0.19 13.89 18.04
N ILE A 126 -1.32 14.02 17.34
CA ILE A 126 -1.91 15.35 17.07
C ILE A 126 -2.39 16.05 18.35
N PHE A 127 -2.95 15.31 19.31
CA PHE A 127 -3.60 15.89 20.48
C PHE A 127 -2.80 15.78 21.78
N LEU A 128 -1.77 14.94 21.85
CA LEU A 128 -0.97 14.68 23.06
C LEU A 128 0.51 15.06 22.91
N SER A 129 0.97 15.47 21.72
CA SER A 129 2.30 16.09 21.52
C SER A 129 2.25 17.62 21.65
#